data_AF-A0A1Q4HYY1-F1
#
_entry.id   AF-A0A1Q4HYY1-F1
#
_cell.length_a   1.000
_cell.length_b   1.000
_cell.length_c   1.000
_cell.angle_alpha   90.00
_cell.angle_beta   90.00
_cell.angle_gamma   90.00
#
_symmetry.space_group_name_H-M   'P 1'
#
loop_
_entity.id
_entity.type
_entity.pdbx_description
1 polymer ?
#
loop_
_entity_poly.entity_id
_entity_poly.type
_entity_poly.pdbx_seq_one_letter_code
_entity_poly.pdbx_strand_id
1 'polypeptide(L)'
;MDVAGLSPERSARSGGARRISSRDHRGRRPHASVARPESQASAPSVPAADRPAGDAGPAAPDAADQRQADYFVRVLSQNRRLIEQRLDDYQKAIVTAQAGGDVDAVCNLRRMARIEEQDRDDLDGMLERLRSRFARRAQAEQALSPRHRPAVR
;
A
#
# COMPACT_ATOMS: atom_id res chain seq x y z
N MET A 1 -70.68 -20.57 -32.05
CA MET A 1 -71.25 -21.23 -30.86
C MET A 1 -70.14 -21.29 -29.83
N ASP A 2 -70.22 -20.39 -28.84
CA ASP A 2 -69.32 -20.31 -27.67
C ASP A 2 -69.86 -21.20 -26.55
N VAL A 3 -69.06 -22.17 -26.12
CA VAL A 3 -69.25 -23.01 -24.92
C VAL A 3 -67.87 -23.62 -24.63
N ALA A 4 -67.23 -23.57 -23.47
CA ALA A 4 -67.68 -23.32 -22.12
C ALA A 4 -66.52 -22.76 -21.27
N GLY A 5 -66.84 -21.78 -20.42
CA GLY A 5 -66.12 -21.55 -19.17
C GLY A 5 -66.64 -22.48 -18.06
N LEU A 6 -66.20 -22.17 -16.83
CA LEU A 6 -66.43 -22.82 -15.51
C LEU A 6 -65.26 -23.77 -15.11
N SER A 7 -64.25 -23.31 -14.34
CA SER A 7 -64.21 -23.09 -12.86
C SER A 7 -64.25 -24.42 -12.06
N PRO A 8 -63.89 -24.53 -10.74
CA PRO A 8 -63.50 -23.55 -9.73
C PRO A 8 -62.33 -23.98 -8.78
N GLU A 9 -61.87 -23.00 -7.98
CA GLU A 9 -61.41 -23.00 -6.58
C GLU A 9 -60.84 -24.25 -5.86
N ARG A 10 -59.77 -23.97 -5.07
CA ARG A 10 -59.45 -24.38 -3.67
C ARG A 10 -57.99 -24.84 -3.55
N SER A 11 -57.22 -24.56 -2.51
CA SER A 11 -57.46 -23.85 -1.25
C SER A 11 -56.13 -23.82 -0.48
N ALA A 12 -55.79 -22.62 0.01
CA ALA A 12 -55.31 -22.32 1.36
C ALA A 12 -53.89 -22.69 1.88
N ARG A 13 -53.51 -21.79 2.81
CA ARG A 13 -52.50 -21.83 3.90
C ARG A 13 -51.18 -21.17 3.53
N SER A 14 -50.92 -19.90 3.90
CA SER A 14 -50.83 -19.29 5.24
C SER A 14 -49.67 -19.82 6.08
N GLY A 15 -48.73 -18.92 6.39
CA GLY A 15 -48.12 -18.82 7.72
C GLY A 15 -46.71 -19.37 7.91
N GLY A 16 -45.87 -18.56 8.59
CA GLY A 16 -44.68 -19.01 9.32
C GLY A 16 -43.36 -18.70 8.62
N ALA A 17 -42.74 -17.53 8.76
CA ALA A 17 -42.05 -16.99 9.94
C ALA A 17 -40.74 -17.72 10.32
N ARG A 18 -39.67 -16.91 10.43
CA ARG A 18 -38.49 -17.08 11.31
C ARG A 18 -37.45 -18.13 10.86
N ARG A 19 -36.14 -18.01 11.13
CA ARG A 19 -35.26 -17.10 11.89
C ARG A 19 -33.82 -17.54 11.55
N ILE A 20 -32.87 -16.59 11.59
CA ILE A 20 -31.58 -16.63 12.32
C ILE A 20 -30.77 -17.93 12.34
N SER A 21 -29.49 -17.84 11.93
CA SER A 21 -28.28 -18.23 12.70
C SER A 21 -27.08 -18.34 11.75
N SER A 22 -26.03 -17.52 11.89
CA SER A 22 -24.93 -17.58 12.88
C SER A 22 -23.97 -18.75 12.71
N ARG A 23 -22.79 -18.44 12.17
CA ARG A 23 -21.49 -19.11 12.38
C ARG A 23 -20.46 -18.01 12.12
N ASP A 24 -19.89 -17.34 13.11
CA ASP A 24 -19.15 -17.82 14.28
C ASP A 24 -18.07 -18.83 13.91
N HIS A 25 -16.96 -18.31 13.40
CA HIS A 25 -15.65 -18.95 13.56
C HIS A 25 -14.84 -18.14 14.57
N ARG A 26 -15.14 -18.40 15.85
CA ARG A 26 -14.15 -18.26 16.93
C ARG A 26 -12.93 -19.12 16.59
N GLY A 27 -11.83 -18.45 16.28
CA GLY A 27 -10.49 -19.02 16.29
C GLY A 27 -9.61 -18.31 17.30
N ARG A 28 -10.07 -18.17 18.55
CA ARG A 28 -9.22 -17.76 19.67
C ARG A 28 -8.38 -18.99 20.07
N ARG A 29 -7.09 -19.00 19.77
CA ARG A 29 -6.15 -19.85 20.51
C ARG A 29 -4.80 -19.14 20.71
N PRO A 30 -4.54 -18.64 21.93
CA PRO A 30 -3.20 -18.29 22.38
C PRO A 30 -2.45 -19.58 22.77
N HIS A 31 -1.24 -19.73 22.27
CA HIS A 31 -0.27 -20.73 22.73
C HIS A 31 0.91 -19.96 23.30
N ALA A 32 0.97 -19.87 24.63
CA ALA A 32 1.71 -20.81 25.47
C ALA A 32 3.22 -20.49 25.44
N SER A 33 3.56 -19.54 26.32
CA SER A 33 4.87 -19.45 26.98
C SER A 33 5.25 -20.82 27.55
N VAL A 34 6.33 -21.40 27.02
CA VAL A 34 6.98 -22.60 27.57
C VAL A 34 8.42 -22.23 27.94
N ALA A 35 8.66 -22.33 29.25
CA ALA A 35 9.91 -22.67 29.94
C ALA A 35 11.21 -21.95 29.57
N ARG A 36 11.53 -20.97 30.42
CA ARG A 36 12.82 -20.72 31.07
C ARG A 36 13.67 -22.01 31.24
N PRO A 37 14.89 -22.07 30.70
CA PRO A 37 15.98 -22.79 31.33
C PRO A 37 16.67 -21.84 32.31
N GLU A 38 16.56 -22.14 33.60
CA GLU A 38 17.52 -21.65 34.57
C GLU A 38 18.87 -22.28 34.28
N SER A 39 19.90 -21.47 34.12
CA SER A 39 21.28 -21.90 34.29
C SER A 39 21.89 -20.93 35.29
N GLN A 40 21.83 -21.33 36.56
CA GLN A 40 22.59 -20.72 37.63
C GLN A 40 24.04 -21.19 37.58
N ALA A 41 24.90 -20.28 38.06
CA ALA A 41 26.28 -20.45 38.50
C ALA A 41 27.37 -20.47 37.41
N SER A 42 28.01 -19.32 37.20
CA SER A 42 29.20 -18.95 38.00
C SER A 42 29.80 -17.63 37.48
N ALA A 43 29.90 -16.62 38.35
CA ALA A 43 30.80 -15.49 38.14
C ALA A 43 32.26 -15.96 38.41
N PRO A 44 33.29 -15.31 37.83
CA PRO A 44 33.80 -14.09 38.44
C PRO A 44 34.24 -12.96 37.46
N SER A 45 34.11 -11.73 37.96
CA SER A 45 34.90 -10.50 37.77
C SER A 45 35.63 -10.18 36.45
N VAL A 46 35.13 -9.10 35.79
CA VAL A 46 35.76 -7.87 35.21
C VAL A 46 37.30 -7.82 34.90
N PRO A 47 37.76 -7.05 33.88
CA PRO A 47 37.43 -5.63 33.69
C PRO A 47 36.90 -5.24 32.29
N ALA A 48 36.15 -4.14 32.32
CA ALA A 48 35.68 -3.37 31.19
C ALA A 48 36.86 -3.01 30.27
N ALA A 49 36.84 -3.55 29.05
CA ALA A 49 37.53 -2.97 27.93
C ALA A 49 36.57 -1.97 27.29
N ASP A 50 36.93 -0.70 27.38
CA ASP A 50 36.32 0.45 26.73
C ASP A 50 35.86 0.12 25.30
N ARG A 51 34.57 -0.17 25.16
CA ARG A 51 33.89 0.15 23.91
C ARG A 51 33.63 1.64 23.99
N PRO A 52 34.21 2.48 23.12
CA PRO A 52 33.64 3.80 22.94
C PRO A 52 32.20 3.53 22.50
N ALA A 53 31.27 3.85 23.38
CA ALA A 53 29.89 4.09 23.03
C ALA A 53 29.96 5.21 22.00
N GLY A 54 30.10 4.81 20.73
CA GLY A 54 29.89 5.69 19.60
C GLY A 54 28.55 6.31 19.87
N ASP A 55 28.59 7.63 20.01
CA ASP A 55 27.48 8.55 20.11
C ASP A 55 26.51 8.30 18.94
N ALA A 56 25.76 7.21 19.02
CA ALA A 56 24.52 7.03 18.32
C ALA A 56 23.46 7.69 19.19
N GLY A 57 23.58 9.02 19.33
CA GLY A 57 22.46 9.86 19.69
C GLY A 57 21.25 9.40 18.88
N PRO A 58 20.04 9.40 19.49
CA PRO A 58 18.85 8.82 18.87
C PRO A 58 18.78 9.33 17.44
N ALA A 59 18.84 8.41 16.47
CA ALA A 59 18.78 8.76 15.05
C ALA A 59 17.63 9.76 14.91
N ALA A 60 17.97 11.01 14.60
CA ALA A 60 16.99 12.09 14.66
C ALA A 60 15.76 11.64 13.87
N PRO A 61 14.53 11.82 14.38
CA PRO A 61 13.31 11.36 13.72
C PRO A 61 13.29 11.73 12.22
N ASP A 62 13.89 12.87 11.91
CA ASP A 62 14.15 13.45 10.60
C ASP A 62 14.93 12.54 9.64
N ALA A 63 15.92 11.80 10.13
CA ALA A 63 16.69 10.84 9.32
C ALA A 63 15.89 9.57 9.01
N ALA A 64 14.97 9.16 9.90
CA ALA A 64 14.06 8.06 9.62
C ALA A 64 13.00 8.46 8.57
N ASP A 65 12.44 9.66 8.71
CA ASP A 65 11.50 10.24 7.73
C ASP A 65 12.14 10.33 6.34
N GLN A 66 13.39 10.79 6.26
CA GLN A 66 14.12 10.89 4.99
C GLN A 66 14.28 9.52 4.33
N ARG A 67 14.73 8.49 5.08
CA ARG A 67 14.86 7.13 4.54
C ARG A 67 13.53 6.56 4.06
N GLN A 68 12.43 6.87 4.76
CA GLN A 68 11.10 6.46 4.35
C GLN A 68 10.65 7.19 3.07
N ALA A 69 10.95 8.48 2.94
CA ALA A 69 10.69 9.22 1.72
C ALA A 69 11.45 8.63 0.53
N ASP A 70 12.74 8.33 0.68
CA ASP A 70 13.57 7.74 -0.37
C ASP A 70 13.02 6.37 -0.82
N TYR A 71 12.54 5.56 0.15
CA TYR A 71 11.86 4.31 -0.15
C TYR A 71 10.61 4.52 -1.03
N PHE A 72 9.74 5.45 -0.65
CA PHE A 72 8.53 5.73 -1.42
C PHE A 72 8.84 6.32 -2.79
N VAL A 73 9.83 7.21 -2.91
CA VAL A 73 10.27 7.72 -4.22
C VAL A 73 10.64 6.56 -5.15
N ARG A 74 11.40 5.57 -4.64
CA ARG A 74 11.79 4.40 -5.44
C ARG A 74 10.58 3.56 -5.87
N VAL A 75 9.67 3.24 -4.94
CA VAL A 75 8.49 2.41 -5.24
C VAL A 75 7.53 3.11 -6.20
N LEU A 76 7.22 4.39 -5.96
CA LEU A 76 6.33 5.17 -6.82
C LEU A 76 6.93 5.33 -8.22
N SER A 77 8.25 5.58 -8.33
CA SER A 77 8.93 5.66 -9.62
C SER A 77 8.93 4.33 -10.37
N GLN A 78 9.06 3.21 -9.67
CA GLN A 78 8.95 1.88 -10.27
C GLN A 78 7.54 1.62 -10.78
N ASN A 79 6.51 1.91 -9.98
CA ASN A 79 5.12 1.74 -10.38
C ASN A 79 4.77 2.61 -11.59
N ARG A 80 5.24 3.86 -11.61
CA ARG A 80 5.07 4.77 -12.75
C ARG A 80 5.61 4.17 -14.05
N ARG A 81 6.80 3.57 -14.02
CA ARG A 81 7.38 2.88 -15.19
C ARG A 81 6.56 1.67 -15.65
N LEU A 82 6.01 0.92 -14.70
CA LEU A 82 5.13 -0.22 -15.03
C LEU A 82 3.82 0.25 -15.68
N ILE A 83 3.27 1.39 -15.24
CA ILE A 83 2.11 2.01 -15.87
C ILE A 83 2.45 2.44 -17.30
N GLU A 84 3.59 3.12 -17.50
CA GLU A 84 4.05 3.52 -18.84
C GLU A 84 4.16 2.32 -19.79
N GLN A 85 4.73 1.21 -19.32
CA GLN A 85 4.79 -0.02 -20.10
C GLN A 85 3.38 -0.54 -20.47
N ARG A 86 2.44 -0.55 -19.52
CA ARG A 86 1.06 -0.99 -19.80
C ARG A 86 0.35 -0.08 -20.80
N LEU A 87 0.59 1.22 -20.74
CA LEU A 87 0.05 2.18 -21.72
C LEU A 87 0.58 1.90 -23.12
N ASP A 88 1.87 1.62 -23.27
CA ASP A 88 2.46 1.22 -24.55
C ASP A 88 1.84 -0.08 -25.09
N ASP A 89 1.62 -1.05 -24.20
CA ASP A 89 1.03 -2.34 -24.56
C ASP A 89 -0.46 -2.20 -24.95
N TYR A 90 -1.22 -1.35 -24.26
CA TYR A 90 -2.59 -1.02 -24.67
C TYR A 90 -2.63 -0.30 -26.01
N GLN A 91 -1.72 0.62 -26.27
CA GLN A 91 -1.66 1.31 -27.55
C GLN A 91 -1.42 0.33 -28.70
N LYS A 92 -0.49 -0.62 -28.53
CA LYS A 92 -0.28 -1.71 -29.51
C LYS A 92 -1.52 -2.58 -29.67
N ALA A 93 -2.16 -2.98 -28.56
CA ALA A 93 -3.36 -3.80 -28.60
C ALA A 93 -4.54 -3.09 -29.29
N ILE A 94 -4.68 -1.77 -29.12
CA ILE A 94 -5.69 -0.96 -29.79
C ILE A 94 -5.48 -1.01 -31.31
N VAL A 95 -4.24 -0.82 -31.77
CA VAL A 95 -3.93 -0.88 -33.21
C VAL A 95 -4.27 -2.27 -33.78
N THR A 96 -3.91 -3.34 -33.07
CA THR A 96 -4.22 -4.71 -33.47
C THR A 96 -5.74 -4.96 -33.53
N ALA A 97 -6.49 -4.53 -32.51
CA ALA A 97 -7.94 -4.68 -32.46
C ALA A 97 -8.64 -3.85 -33.55
N GLN A 98 -8.15 -2.65 -33.84
CA GLN A 98 -8.63 -1.82 -34.94
C GLN A 98 -8.43 -2.49 -36.30
N ALA A 99 -7.25 -3.07 -36.54
CA ALA A 99 -6.97 -3.81 -37.76
C ALA A 99 -7.86 -5.06 -37.90
N GLY A 100 -8.22 -5.69 -36.79
CA GLY A 100 -9.16 -6.82 -36.74
C GLY A 100 -10.64 -6.42 -36.80
N GLY A 101 -10.98 -5.14 -36.77
CA GLY A 101 -12.37 -4.66 -36.73
C GLY A 101 -13.11 -4.92 -35.41
N ASP A 102 -12.39 -5.26 -34.33
CA ASP A 102 -13.00 -5.54 -33.03
C ASP A 102 -13.25 -4.23 -32.24
N VAL A 103 -14.43 -3.66 -32.46
CA VAL A 103 -14.84 -2.38 -31.86
C VAL A 103 -14.98 -2.48 -30.34
N ASP A 104 -15.44 -3.61 -29.82
CA ASP A 104 -15.64 -3.81 -28.38
C ASP A 104 -14.30 -3.91 -27.65
N ALA A 105 -13.33 -4.62 -28.23
CA ALA A 105 -11.96 -4.66 -27.71
C ALA A 105 -11.34 -3.26 -27.71
N VAL A 106 -11.50 -2.48 -28.79
CA VAL A 106 -10.98 -1.10 -28.85
C VAL A 106 -11.59 -0.21 -27.76
N CYS A 107 -12.90 -0.28 -27.55
CA CYS A 107 -13.58 0.48 -26.51
C CYS A 107 -13.07 0.11 -25.10
N ASN A 108 -12.94 -1.19 -24.82
CA ASN A 108 -12.44 -1.68 -23.54
C ASN A 108 -10.98 -1.29 -23.30
N LEU A 109 -10.10 -1.45 -24.30
CA LEU A 109 -8.69 -1.09 -24.19
C LEU A 109 -8.48 0.40 -23.94
N ARG A 110 -9.24 1.27 -24.64
CA ARG A 110 -9.21 2.72 -24.38
C ARG A 110 -9.68 3.07 -22.98
N ARG A 111 -10.69 2.36 -22.47
CA ARG A 111 -11.15 2.54 -21.09
C ARG A 111 -10.05 2.16 -20.10
N MET A 112 -9.34 1.06 -20.31
CA MET A 112 -8.23 0.65 -19.43
C MET A 112 -7.06 1.62 -19.50
N ALA A 113 -6.68 2.08 -20.70
CA ALA A 113 -5.63 3.08 -20.88
C ALA A 113 -5.92 4.38 -20.10
N ARG A 114 -7.17 4.86 -20.11
CA ARG A 114 -7.55 6.06 -19.32
C ARG A 114 -7.42 5.88 -17.81
N ILE A 115 -7.70 4.68 -17.30
CA ILE A 115 -7.54 4.39 -15.87
C ILE A 115 -6.05 4.43 -15.51
N GLU A 116 -5.21 3.80 -16.32
CA GLU A 116 -3.76 3.82 -16.14
C GLU A 116 -3.16 5.23 -16.29
N GLU A 117 -3.68 6.05 -17.21
CA GLU A 117 -3.30 7.47 -17.33
C GLU A 117 -3.62 8.25 -16.05
N GLN A 118 -4.81 8.04 -15.47
CA GLN A 118 -5.17 8.67 -14.21
C GLN A 118 -4.25 8.21 -13.07
N ASP A 119 -3.97 6.92 -12.97
CA ASP A 119 -3.07 6.37 -11.96
C ASP A 119 -1.65 6.97 -12.12
N ARG A 120 -1.15 7.11 -13.34
CA ARG A 120 0.15 7.76 -13.62
C ARG A 120 0.16 9.19 -13.09
N ASP A 121 -0.86 9.97 -13.40
CA ASP A 121 -0.94 11.37 -13.02
C ASP A 121 -1.05 11.52 -11.48
N ASP A 122 -1.75 10.59 -10.82
CA ASP A 122 -1.82 10.51 -9.35
C ASP A 122 -0.44 10.17 -8.74
N LEU A 123 0.30 9.22 -9.32
CA LEU A 123 1.66 8.89 -8.90
C LEU A 123 2.61 10.09 -9.07
N ASP A 124 2.51 10.81 -10.17
CA ASP A 124 3.30 12.01 -10.44
C ASP A 124 3.02 13.11 -9.41
N GLY A 125 1.75 13.32 -9.08
CA GLY A 125 1.35 14.22 -8.00
C GLY A 125 1.91 13.83 -6.63
N MET A 126 1.93 12.53 -6.29
CA MET A 126 2.51 12.04 -5.04
C MET A 126 4.04 12.21 -5.01
N LEU A 127 4.72 11.90 -6.11
CA LEU A 127 6.17 12.06 -6.24
C LEU A 127 6.58 13.53 -6.07
N GLU A 128 5.87 14.45 -6.68
CA GLU A 128 6.16 15.88 -6.60
C GLU A 128 5.96 16.42 -5.16
N ARG A 129 4.87 16.04 -4.50
CA ARG A 129 4.63 16.42 -3.10
C ARG A 129 5.71 15.87 -2.16
N LEU A 130 6.15 14.64 -2.40
CA LEU A 130 7.18 14.00 -1.59
C LEU A 130 8.52 14.73 -1.78
N ARG A 131 8.95 14.95 -3.03
CA ARG A 131 10.20 15.66 -3.34
C ARG A 131 10.20 17.08 -2.79
N SER A 132 9.13 17.84 -3.00
CA SER A 132 9.04 19.23 -2.56
C SER A 132 9.10 19.38 -1.02
N ARG A 133 8.45 18.49 -0.26
CA ARG A 133 8.50 18.52 1.22
C ARG A 133 9.91 18.33 1.75
N PHE A 134 10.63 17.33 1.25
CA PHE A 134 11.96 16.98 1.75
C PHE A 134 13.05 17.90 1.19
N ALA A 135 12.89 18.45 -0.02
CA ALA A 135 13.77 19.51 -0.53
C ALA A 135 13.69 20.80 0.32
N ARG A 136 12.47 21.23 0.70
CA ARG A 136 12.28 22.39 1.60
C ARG A 136 12.87 22.14 2.99
N ARG A 137 12.73 20.91 3.52
CA ARG A 137 13.31 20.53 4.81
C ARG A 137 14.83 20.60 4.80
N ALA A 138 15.47 20.03 3.77
CA ALA A 138 16.93 20.07 3.61
C ALA A 138 17.46 21.52 3.56
N GLN A 139 16.73 22.45 2.92
CA GLN A 139 17.09 23.86 2.89
C GLN A 139 16.96 24.54 4.27
N ALA A 140 15.92 24.21 5.05
CA ALA A 140 15.74 24.74 6.39
C ALA A 140 16.83 24.26 7.38
N GLU A 141 17.23 22.98 7.28
CA GLU A 141 18.31 22.41 8.08
C GLU A 141 19.68 23.06 7.77
N GLN A 142 19.95 23.36 6.49
CA GLN A 142 21.17 24.08 6.08
C GLN A 142 21.21 25.52 6.60
N ALA A 143 20.06 26.20 6.68
CA ALA A 143 19.98 27.57 7.19
C ALA A 143 20.22 27.67 8.71
N LEU A 144 19.89 26.61 9.46
CA LEU A 144 20.07 26.51 10.91
C LEU A 144 21.46 25.98 11.31
N SER A 145 22.22 25.41 10.37
CA SER A 145 23.59 24.96 10.63
C SER A 145 24.51 26.18 10.82
N PRO A 146 25.18 26.34 11.98
CA PRO A 146 25.97 27.52 12.27
C PRO A 146 27.16 27.57 11.30
N ARG A 147 27.21 28.65 10.49
CA ARG A 147 28.34 28.96 9.62
C ARG A 147 29.63 28.90 10.43
N HIS A 148 30.46 27.88 10.20
CA HIS A 148 31.84 27.83 10.66
C HIS A 148 32.57 29.05 10.10
N ARG A 149 32.70 30.12 10.91
CA ARG A 149 33.59 31.23 10.59
C ARG A 149 35.02 30.72 10.78
N PRO A 150 35.86 30.72 9.73
CA PRO A 150 37.26 30.42 9.92
C PRO A 150 37.86 31.54 10.77
N ALA A 151 38.40 31.16 11.94
CA ALA A 151 39.18 32.07 12.75
C ALA A 151 40.43 32.45 11.96
N VAL A 152 40.49 33.71 11.52
CA VAL A 152 41.69 34.31 10.93
C VAL A 152 42.74 34.39 12.03
N ARG A 153 43.92 33.84 11.75
CA ARG A 153 45.07 33.74 12.66
C ARG A 153 45.97 34.95 12.51
#